data_AF-A0A5D8YM64-F1
#
_entry.id   AF-A0A5D8YM64-F1
#
_cell.length_a   1.000
_cell.length_b   1.000
_cell.length_c   1.000
_cell.angle_alpha   90.00
_cell.angle_beta   90.00
_cell.angle_gamma   90.00
#
_symmetry.space_group_name_H-M   'P 1'
#
loop_
_entity.id
_entity.type
_entity.pdbx_description
1 polymer ?
#
loop_
_entity_poly.entity_id
_entity_poly.type
_entity_poly.pdbx_seq_one_letter_code
_entity_poly.pdbx_strand_id
1 'polypeptide(L)'
;MSDLARRVGLTAAIFAACTFAASLLWRIPYIFTVIGLIVIGLVGFLVTLDDDLPGGWSPHPGGRRAVFIYLAAFVGVFAAAIAIAVFFPAVQALGGR
;
A
#
# COMPACT_ATOMS: atom_id res chain seq x y z
N MET A 1 -8.14 -7.45 -19.03
CA MET A 1 -7.27 -7.32 -17.84
C MET A 1 -7.63 -8.43 -16.86
N SER A 2 -6.64 -9.06 -16.22
CA SER A 2 -6.91 -10.02 -15.14
C SER A 2 -7.54 -9.30 -13.94
N ASP A 3 -8.37 -9.99 -13.14
CA ASP A 3 -8.99 -9.42 -11.94
C ASP A 3 -7.93 -8.87 -10.97
N LEU A 4 -6.78 -9.56 -10.88
CA LEU A 4 -5.60 -9.12 -10.13
C LEU A 4 -5.09 -7.75 -10.61
N ALA A 5 -4.88 -7.55 -11.91
CA ALA A 5 -4.37 -6.28 -12.43
C ALA A 5 -5.32 -5.11 -12.15
N ARG A 6 -6.63 -5.36 -12.23
CA ARG A 6 -7.65 -4.36 -11.87
C ARG A 6 -7.58 -4.00 -10.38
N ARG A 7 -7.50 -4.99 -9.49
CA ARG A 7 -7.40 -4.76 -8.04
C ARG A 7 -6.13 -4.02 -7.66
N VAL A 8 -4.98 -4.48 -8.15
CA VAL A 8 -3.67 -3.83 -7.89
C VAL A 8 -3.66 -2.41 -8.42
N GLY A 9 -4.16 -2.17 -9.64
CA GLY A 9 -4.26 -0.82 -10.20
C GLY A 9 -5.16 0.10 -9.39
N LEU A 10 -6.32 -0.40 -8.95
CA LEU A 10 -7.24 0.36 -8.10
C LEU A 10 -6.61 0.68 -6.74
N THR A 11 -5.96 -0.30 -6.11
CA THR A 11 -5.24 -0.11 -4.84
C THR A 11 -4.12 0.94 -4.99
N ALA A 12 -3.32 0.86 -6.05
CA ALA A 12 -2.27 1.84 -6.30
C ALA A 12 -2.83 3.25 -6.51
N ALA A 13 -3.94 3.38 -7.25
CA ALA A 13 -4.61 4.66 -7.48
C ALA A 13 -5.19 5.25 -6.18
N ILE A 14 -5.88 4.43 -5.37
CA ILE A 14 -6.43 4.86 -4.08
C ILE A 14 -5.29 5.26 -3.15
N PHE A 15 -4.24 4.45 -3.06
CA PHE A 15 -3.07 4.75 -2.23
C PHE A 15 -2.39 6.06 -2.64
N ALA A 16 -2.18 6.28 -3.95
CA ALA A 16 -1.66 7.54 -4.45
C ALA A 16 -2.59 8.71 -4.09
N ALA A 17 -3.88 8.60 -4.37
CA ALA A 17 -4.84 9.66 -4.05
C ALA A 17 -4.86 10.00 -2.54
N CYS A 18 -4.87 8.98 -1.67
CA CYS A 18 -4.86 9.17 -0.21
C CYS A 18 -3.54 9.78 0.27
N THR A 19 -2.39 9.32 -0.22
CA THR A 19 -1.06 9.88 0.17
C THR A 19 -0.93 11.35 -0.25
N PHE A 20 -1.36 11.69 -1.48
CA PHE A 20 -1.37 13.06 -1.97
C PHE A 20 -2.35 13.94 -1.20
N ALA A 21 -3.60 13.50 -1.03
CA ALA A 21 -4.60 14.25 -0.28
C ALA A 21 -4.16 14.46 1.18
N ALA A 22 -3.63 13.42 1.84
CA ALA A 22 -3.13 13.52 3.20
C ALA A 22 -1.94 14.48 3.32
N SER A 23 -1.01 14.42 2.37
CA SER A 23 0.15 15.31 2.37
C SER A 23 -0.28 16.78 2.20
N LEU A 24 -1.21 17.06 1.29
CA LEU A 24 -1.69 18.42 1.02
C LEU A 24 -2.57 18.99 2.14
N LEU A 25 -3.48 18.18 2.70
CA LEU A 25 -4.43 18.63 3.72
C LEU A 25 -3.73 18.90 5.07
N TRP A 26 -2.84 18.01 5.50
CA TRP A 26 -2.15 18.13 6.78
C TRP A 26 -0.80 18.84 6.70
N ARG A 27 -0.40 19.28 5.50
CA ARG A 27 0.89 19.94 5.25
C ARG A 27 2.09 19.11 5.73
N ILE A 28 1.99 17.80 5.57
CA ILE A 28 3.03 16.84 5.93
C ILE A 28 3.80 16.47 4.67
N PRO A 29 5.15 16.47 4.67
CA PRO A 29 5.93 15.99 3.56
C PRO A 29 5.47 14.60 3.10
N TYR A 30 5.25 14.46 1.80
CA TYR A 30 4.73 13.24 1.17
C TYR A 30 5.45 11.96 1.62
N ILE A 31 6.76 12.03 1.85
CA ILE A 31 7.52 10.86 2.30
C ILE A 31 7.03 10.33 3.66
N PHE A 32 6.65 11.20 4.59
CA PHE A 32 6.15 10.77 5.90
C PHE A 32 4.74 10.20 5.82
N THR A 33 3.89 10.71 4.92
CA THR A 33 2.56 10.14 4.70
C THR A 33 2.64 8.75 4.05
N VAL A 34 3.55 8.56 3.10
CA VAL A 34 3.86 7.26 2.50
C VAL A 34 4.35 6.28 3.58
N ILE A 35 5.34 6.66 4.40
CA ILE A 35 5.85 5.80 5.47
C ILE A 35 4.74 5.41 6.46
N GLY A 36 3.92 6.38 6.91
CA GLY A 36 2.82 6.13 7.83
C GLY A 36 1.80 5.13 7.28
N LEU A 37 1.41 5.29 6.01
CA LEU A 37 0.46 4.37 5.38
C LEU A 37 1.05 2.99 5.10
N ILE A 38 2.35 2.88 4.85
CA ILE A 38 3.04 1.59 4.75
C ILE A 38 3.00 0.86 6.09
N VAL A 39 3.30 1.56 7.19
CA VAL A 39 3.26 0.96 8.54
C VAL A 39 1.85 0.50 8.88
N ILE A 40 0.83 1.33 8.66
CA ILE A 40 -0.58 0.96 8.90
C ILE A 40 -0.98 -0.22 8.02
N GLY A 41 -0.61 -0.23 6.74
CA GLY A 41 -0.89 -1.31 5.80
C GLY A 41 -0.23 -2.62 6.20
N LEU A 42 1.03 -2.58 6.64
CA LEU A 42 1.76 -3.76 7.13
C LEU A 42 1.13 -4.31 8.42
N VAL A 43 0.78 -3.45 9.37
CA VAL A 43 0.10 -3.86 10.60
C VAL A 43 -1.26 -4.49 10.28
N GLY A 44 -2.06 -3.83 9.44
CA GLY A 44 -3.35 -4.37 9.00
C GLY A 44 -3.20 -5.71 8.29
N PHE A 45 -2.19 -5.85 7.44
CA PHE A 45 -1.89 -7.11 6.77
C PHE A 45 -1.49 -8.21 7.75
N LEU A 46 -0.65 -7.91 8.73
CA LEU A 46 -0.25 -8.88 9.77
C LEU A 46 -1.44 -9.34 10.60
N VAL A 47 -2.37 -8.44 10.92
CA VAL A 47 -3.63 -8.80 11.60
C VAL A 47 -4.45 -9.76 10.74
N THR A 48 -4.61 -9.48 9.45
CA THR A 48 -5.37 -10.37 8.55
C THR A 48 -4.63 -11.66 8.20
N LEU A 49 -3.30 -11.69 8.30
CA LEU A 49 -2.52 -12.90 8.01
C LEU A 49 -2.83 -14.01 9.02
N ASP A 50 -3.16 -13.66 10.27
CA ASP A 50 -3.60 -14.62 11.28
C ASP A 50 -4.94 -15.29 10.89
N ASP A 51 -5.85 -14.54 10.26
CA ASP A 51 -7.13 -15.07 9.77
C ASP A 51 -6.98 -16.05 8.58
N ASP A 52 -5.83 -16.03 7.88
CA ASP A 52 -5.53 -16.87 6.71
C ASP A 52 -4.64 -18.10 7.01
N LEU A 53 -4.16 -18.23 8.25
CA LEU A 53 -3.39 -19.39 8.70
C LEU A 53 -4.30 -20.63 8.84
N PRO A 54 -3.74 -21.86 8.80
CA PRO A 54 -4.54 -23.08 9.01
C PRO A 54 -5.22 -23.04 10.39
N GLY A 55 -6.54 -22.83 10.40
CA GLY A 55 -7.36 -22.62 11.61
C GLY A 55 -8.05 -21.25 11.68
N GLY A 56 -7.75 -20.33 10.75
CA GLY A 56 -8.31 -18.99 10.68
C GLY A 56 -9.76 -18.90 10.17
N TRP A 57 -10.37 -17.74 10.38
CA TRP A 57 -11.82 -17.53 10.31
C TRP A 57 -12.37 -17.38 8.88
N SER A 58 -11.53 -17.07 7.88
CA SER A 58 -11.99 -16.80 6.52
C SER A 58 -11.09 -17.47 5.48
N PRO A 59 -11.59 -18.40 4.65
CA PRO A 59 -10.80 -18.93 3.55
C PRO A 59 -10.64 -17.86 2.47
N HIS A 60 -9.42 -17.35 2.27
CA HIS A 60 -9.14 -16.52 1.11
C HIS A 60 -9.41 -17.31 -0.20
N PRO A 61 -10.26 -16.79 -1.11
CA PRO A 61 -10.58 -17.49 -2.36
C PRO A 61 -9.32 -17.52 -3.24
N GLY A 62 -8.66 -18.68 -3.31
CA GLY A 62 -7.39 -18.88 -4.00
C GLY A 62 -6.27 -19.51 -3.15
N GLY A 63 -6.51 -19.67 -1.84
CA GLY A 63 -5.57 -20.32 -0.91
C GLY A 63 -4.29 -19.51 -0.64
N ARG A 64 -3.36 -20.09 0.13
CA ARG A 64 -2.13 -19.40 0.61
C ARG A 64 -1.31 -18.75 -0.51
N ARG A 65 -1.25 -19.37 -1.69
CA ARG A 65 -0.49 -18.84 -2.83
C ARG A 65 -1.04 -17.49 -3.31
N ALA A 66 -2.35 -17.30 -3.31
CA ALA A 66 -2.97 -16.03 -3.68
C ALA A 66 -2.60 -14.93 -2.68
N VAL A 67 -2.59 -15.23 -1.37
CA VAL A 67 -2.18 -14.31 -0.30
C VAL A 67 -0.78 -13.74 -0.53
N PHE A 68 0.20 -14.61 -0.83
CA PHE A 68 1.57 -14.16 -1.11
C PHE A 68 1.69 -13.34 -2.40
N ILE A 69 0.87 -13.63 -3.43
CA ILE A 69 0.84 -12.81 -4.66
C ILE A 69 0.29 -11.41 -4.36
N TYR A 70 -0.79 -11.32 -3.59
CA TYR A 70 -1.34 -10.03 -3.18
C TYR A 70 -0.35 -9.26 -2.31
N LEU A 71 0.31 -9.93 -1.35
CA LEU A 71 1.35 -9.33 -0.52
C LEU A 71 2.49 -8.78 -1.38
N ALA A 72 3.01 -9.58 -2.30
CA ALA A 72 4.09 -9.16 -3.20
C ALA A 72 3.69 -7.94 -4.05
N ALA A 73 2.44 -7.91 -4.54
CA ALA A 73 1.92 -6.76 -5.27
C ALA A 73 1.81 -5.50 -4.38
N PHE A 74 1.33 -5.63 -3.14
CA PHE A 74 1.25 -4.53 -2.18
C PHE A 74 2.62 -3.97 -1.83
N VAL A 75 3.57 -4.84 -1.50
CA VAL A 75 4.97 -4.46 -1.24
C VAL A 75 5.56 -3.77 -2.48
N GLY A 76 5.24 -4.25 -3.68
CA GLY A 76 5.65 -3.62 -4.94
C GLY A 76 5.11 -2.19 -5.09
N VAL A 77 3.84 -1.95 -4.77
CA VAL A 77 3.24 -0.60 -4.81
C VAL A 77 3.94 0.34 -3.82
N PHE A 78 4.21 -0.12 -2.60
CA PHE A 78 4.91 0.66 -1.60
C PHE A 78 6.36 0.97 -1.98
N ALA A 79 7.08 -0.02 -2.50
CA ALA A 79 8.43 0.15 -3.01
C ALA A 79 8.46 1.16 -4.16
N ALA A 80 7.49 1.10 -5.07
CA ALA A 80 7.36 2.07 -6.16
C ALA A 80 7.09 3.49 -5.62
N ALA A 81 6.21 3.67 -4.65
CA ALA A 81 5.93 4.97 -4.06
C ALA A 81 7.16 5.58 -3.35
N ILE A 82 7.92 4.76 -2.60
CA ILE A 82 9.19 5.19 -2.00
C ILE A 82 10.19 5.56 -3.09
N ALA A 83 10.35 4.73 -4.13
CA ALA A 83 11.26 5.02 -5.23
C ALA A 83 10.90 6.36 -5.90
N ILE A 84 9.62 6.63 -6.17
CA ILE A 84 9.17 7.92 -6.70
C ILE A 84 9.54 9.06 -5.76
N ALA A 85 9.30 8.92 -4.45
CA ALA A 85 9.66 9.97 -3.50
C ALA A 85 11.17 10.22 -3.41
N VAL A 86 12.00 9.18 -3.53
CA VAL A 86 13.48 9.28 -3.49
C VAL A 86 14.05 9.87 -4.78
N PHE A 87 13.58 9.41 -5.94
CA PHE A 87 14.10 9.86 -7.23
C PHE A 87 13.53 11.22 -7.68
N PHE A 88 12.41 11.65 -7.10
CA PHE A 88 11.78 12.93 -7.42
C PHE A 88 11.63 13.79 -6.15
N PRO A 89 12.67 14.58 -5.78
CA PRO A 89 12.67 15.41 -4.57
C PRO A 89 11.53 16.43 -4.50
N ALA A 90 11.03 16.87 -5.65
CA ALA A 90 9.86 17.75 -5.75
C ALA A 90 8.60 17.09 -5.16
N VAL A 91 8.45 15.77 -5.34
CA VAL A 91 7.35 14.99 -4.78
C VAL A 91 7.57 14.75 -3.29
N GLN A 92 8.81 14.47 -2.87
CA GLN A 92 9.16 14.25 -1.47
C GLN A 92 8.73 15.38 -0.53
N ALA A 93 8.94 16.62 -0.97
CA ALA A 93 8.64 17.83 -0.21
C ALA A 93 7.20 18.35 -0.40
N LEU A 94 6.39 17.66 -1.20
CA LEU A 94 5.00 18.04 -1.42
C LEU A 94 4.25 18.03 -0.08
N GLY A 95 3.38 19.01 0.14
CA GLY A 95 2.70 19.24 1.43
C GLY A 95 3.54 19.95 2.49
N GLY A 96 4.87 19.77 2.52
CA GLY A 96 5.75 20.36 3.53
C GLY A 96 6.29 21.77 3.23
N ARG A 97 5.80 22.41 2.15
CA ARG A 97 6.12 23.79 1.76
C ARG A 97 4.89 24.69 1.87
#